data_AF-A0A530QTJ0-F1
#
_entry.id   AF-A0A530QTJ0-F1
#
_cell.length_a   1.000
_cell.length_b   1.000
_cell.length_c   1.000
_cell.angle_alpha   90.00
_cell.angle_beta   90.00
_cell.angle_gamma   90.00
#
_symmetry.space_group_name_H-M   'P 1'
#
loop_
_entity.id
_entity.type
_entity.pdbx_description
1 polymer ?
#
loop_
_entity_poly.entity_id
_entity_poly.type
_entity_poly.pdbx_seq_one_letter_code
_entity_poly.pdbx_strand_id
1 'polypeptide(L)'
;RNGARVLPTVLMTHAPLDLIVIMLGSNDMKPWIHGNPVAAKQGIQRLIDIVRGHDYPFDWPAPQILLVAPPAVSRTDNAEFKEMFAGGDEASKRLAPQYSALADEAGCGFFDAGTVAETTPLDGVHLDAENTRNIGEALAPLVRVMLAT
;
A
#
# COMPACT_ATOMS: atom_id res chain seq x y z
N ARG A 1 11.53 4.69 -5.96
CA ARG A 1 12.08 4.80 -4.58
C ARG A 1 11.71 3.51 -3.85
N ASN A 2 12.54 3.01 -2.94
CA ASN A 2 12.33 1.71 -2.27
C ASN A 2 12.06 1.91 -0.77
N GLY A 3 10.82 1.66 -0.34
CA GLY A 3 10.38 1.82 1.06
C GLY A 3 11.12 0.91 2.04
N ALA A 4 11.55 -0.27 1.61
CA ALA A 4 12.21 -1.26 2.46
C ALA A 4 13.52 -0.76 3.07
N ARG A 5 14.25 0.13 2.36
CA ARG A 5 15.53 0.68 2.86
C ARG A 5 15.36 1.65 4.01
N VAL A 6 14.22 2.34 4.07
CA VAL A 6 13.97 3.43 5.02
C VAL A 6 13.06 2.98 6.16
N LEU A 7 12.26 1.94 5.93
CA LEU A 7 11.30 1.43 6.90
C LEU A 7 11.91 1.12 8.28
N PRO A 8 13.07 0.44 8.43
CA PRO A 8 13.66 0.20 9.76
C PRO A 8 13.92 1.50 10.56
N THR A 9 14.36 2.56 9.89
CA THR A 9 14.58 3.86 10.54
C THR A 9 13.27 4.51 10.96
N VAL A 10 12.23 4.41 10.12
CA VAL A 10 10.89 4.93 10.42
C VAL A 10 10.28 4.19 11.61
N LEU A 11 10.38 2.86 11.64
CA LEU A 11 9.91 2.03 12.75
C LEU A 11 10.51 2.49 14.08
N MET A 12 11.84 2.64 14.13
CA MET A 12 12.54 3.07 15.34
C MET A 12 12.18 4.51 15.75
N THR A 13 12.05 5.42 14.78
CA THR A 13 11.78 6.84 15.04
C THR A 13 10.38 7.05 15.66
N HIS A 14 9.43 6.18 15.34
CA HIS A 14 8.04 6.30 15.76
C HIS A 14 7.63 5.24 16.81
N ALA A 15 8.54 4.41 17.28
CA ALA A 15 8.25 3.41 18.30
C ALA A 15 7.86 4.08 19.65
N PRO A 16 6.91 3.50 20.42
CA PRO A 16 6.17 2.27 20.13
C PRO A 16 5.04 2.48 19.11
N LEU A 17 4.73 1.42 18.35
CA LEU A 17 3.63 1.39 17.38
C LEU A 17 2.72 0.21 17.67
N ASP A 18 1.41 0.43 17.65
CA ASP A 18 0.41 -0.65 17.77
C ASP A 18 -0.03 -1.20 16.40
N LEU A 19 -0.02 -0.34 15.37
CA LEU A 19 -0.46 -0.67 14.01
C LEU A 19 0.35 0.11 12.96
N ILE A 20 0.65 -0.57 11.85
CA ILE A 20 1.20 0.04 10.64
C ILE A 20 0.23 -0.19 9.49
N VAL A 21 -0.10 0.89 8.78
CA VAL A 21 -0.89 0.85 7.55
C VAL A 21 0.05 1.04 6.36
N ILE A 22 0.09 0.08 5.44
CA ILE A 22 0.96 0.11 4.25
C ILE A 22 0.11 0.25 3.00
N MET A 23 0.13 1.42 2.38
CA MET A 23 -0.48 1.68 1.07
C MET A 23 0.60 2.00 0.03
N LEU A 24 1.12 0.97 -0.64
CA LEU A 24 2.14 1.08 -1.69
C LEU A 24 1.82 0.13 -2.84
N GLY A 25 2.33 0.42 -4.04
CA GLY A 25 2.19 -0.46 -5.21
C GLY A 25 1.93 0.27 -6.52
N SER A 26 1.35 1.48 -6.49
CA SER A 26 1.05 2.21 -7.74
C SER A 26 2.32 2.48 -8.55
N ASN A 27 3.40 2.92 -7.90
CA ASN A 27 4.68 3.17 -8.59
C ASN A 27 5.32 1.90 -9.16
N ASP A 28 5.09 0.73 -8.56
CA ASP A 28 5.60 -0.55 -9.06
C ASP A 28 5.00 -0.93 -10.42
N MET A 29 3.86 -0.31 -10.79
CA MET A 29 3.23 -0.49 -12.11
C MET A 29 3.93 0.29 -13.22
N LYS A 30 4.93 1.12 -12.90
CA LYS A 30 5.83 1.71 -13.90
C LYS A 30 6.65 0.60 -14.56
N PRO A 31 6.65 0.46 -15.89
CA PRO A 31 7.34 -0.63 -16.57
C PRO A 31 8.84 -0.73 -16.26
N TRP A 32 9.53 0.39 -16.03
CA TRP A 32 10.96 0.40 -15.68
C TRP A 32 11.25 0.17 -14.19
N ILE A 33 10.22 0.12 -13.34
CA ILE A 33 10.39 -0.34 -11.96
C ILE A 33 10.15 -1.85 -11.96
N HIS A 34 8.93 -2.29 -12.25
CA HIS A 34 8.61 -3.70 -12.43
C HIS A 34 7.49 -3.91 -13.46
N GLY A 35 6.47 -3.03 -13.48
CA GLY A 35 5.27 -3.18 -14.31
C GLY A 35 4.44 -4.43 -13.98
N ASN A 36 4.68 -5.05 -12.81
CA ASN A 36 4.17 -6.39 -12.49
C ASN A 36 3.55 -6.46 -11.08
N PRO A 37 2.25 -6.78 -10.95
CA PRO A 37 1.58 -6.87 -9.66
C PRO A 37 2.13 -7.98 -8.74
N VAL A 38 2.72 -9.04 -9.31
CA VAL A 38 3.37 -10.10 -8.52
C VAL A 38 4.66 -9.58 -7.88
N ALA A 39 5.43 -8.76 -8.59
CA ALA A 39 6.63 -8.12 -8.04
C ALA A 39 6.25 -7.12 -6.93
N ALA A 40 5.15 -6.38 -7.10
CA ALA A 40 4.62 -5.51 -6.07
C ALA A 40 4.21 -6.31 -4.80
N LYS A 41 3.52 -7.45 -4.95
CA LYS A 41 3.22 -8.38 -3.84
C LYS A 41 4.49 -8.79 -3.08
N GLN A 42 5.55 -9.18 -3.81
CA GLN A 42 6.82 -9.56 -3.19
C GLN A 42 7.49 -8.39 -2.45
N GLY A 43 7.36 -7.17 -2.98
CA GLY A 43 7.76 -5.95 -2.29
C GLY A 43 7.02 -5.76 -0.97
N ILE A 44 5.70 -5.94 -0.94
CA ILE A 44 4.90 -5.87 0.29
C ILE A 44 5.27 -6.98 1.28
N GLN A 45 5.45 -8.23 0.82
CA GLN A 45 5.94 -9.32 1.68
C GLN A 45 7.24 -8.91 2.37
N ARG A 46 8.18 -8.33 1.62
CA ARG A 46 9.44 -7.86 2.19
C ARG A 46 9.23 -6.79 3.27
N LEU A 47 8.24 -5.90 3.12
CA LEU A 47 7.92 -4.91 4.15
C LEU A 47 7.31 -5.56 5.40
N ILE A 48 6.44 -6.56 5.23
CA ILE A 48 5.90 -7.37 6.36
C ILE A 48 7.05 -8.01 7.14
N ASP A 49 7.99 -8.64 6.43
CA ASP A 49 9.15 -9.30 7.06
C ASP A 49 10.03 -8.30 7.81
N ILE A 50 10.18 -7.07 7.29
CA ILE A 50 10.92 -6.00 7.98
C ILE A 50 10.21 -5.59 9.26
N VAL A 51 8.90 -5.36 9.22
CA VAL A 51 8.14 -4.97 10.42
C VAL A 51 8.23 -6.06 11.48
N ARG A 52 8.00 -7.32 11.13
CA ARG A 52 8.01 -8.43 12.09
C ARG A 52 9.39 -8.79 12.60
N GLY A 53 10.42 -8.64 11.78
CA GLY A 53 11.81 -8.95 12.12
C GLY A 53 12.58 -7.76 12.68
N HIS A 54 11.94 -6.61 12.92
CA HIS A 54 12.62 -5.45 13.49
C HIS A 54 12.91 -5.66 14.98
N ASP A 55 14.09 -5.20 15.41
CA ASP A 55 14.54 -5.25 16.80
C ASP A 55 13.95 -4.07 17.57
N TYR A 56 12.73 -4.24 18.07
CA TYR A 56 12.03 -3.19 18.80
C TYR A 56 12.63 -2.99 20.21
N PRO A 57 12.85 -1.74 20.65
CA PRO A 57 13.37 -1.45 21.99
C PRO A 57 12.44 -1.95 23.10
N PHE A 58 13.01 -2.19 24.29
CA PHE A 58 12.26 -2.49 25.52
C PHE A 58 11.29 -3.68 25.41
N ASP A 59 11.65 -4.67 24.58
CA ASP A 59 10.83 -5.86 24.28
C ASP A 59 9.41 -5.51 23.79
N TRP A 60 9.24 -4.34 23.16
CA TRP A 60 7.95 -3.97 22.57
C TRP A 60 7.56 -4.96 21.47
N PRO A 61 6.27 -5.37 21.41
CA PRO A 61 5.82 -6.26 20.36
C PRO A 61 5.89 -5.56 19.00
N ALA A 62 6.07 -6.35 17.94
CA ALA A 62 5.89 -5.84 16.60
C ALA A 62 4.42 -5.37 16.42
N PRO A 63 4.18 -4.23 15.75
CA PRO A 63 2.84 -3.71 15.51
C PRO A 63 2.03 -4.67 14.63
N GLN A 64 0.70 -4.57 14.76
CA GLN A 64 -0.21 -5.11 13.76
C GLN A 64 0.06 -4.47 12.39
N ILE A 65 -0.33 -5.16 11.31
CA ILE A 65 -0.12 -4.68 9.94
C ILE A 65 -1.45 -4.71 9.20
N LEU A 66 -1.81 -3.58 8.61
CA LEU A 66 -2.91 -3.43 7.67
C LEU A 66 -2.34 -3.13 6.27
N LEU A 67 -2.53 -4.05 5.34
CA LEU A 67 -2.20 -3.87 3.94
C LEU A 67 -3.34 -3.14 3.24
N VAL A 68 -3.01 -2.08 2.50
CA VAL A 68 -3.98 -1.34 1.71
C VAL A 68 -3.55 -1.39 0.24
N ALA A 69 -4.36 -2.03 -0.60
CA ALA A 69 -4.17 -1.91 -2.04
C ALA A 69 -4.56 -0.50 -2.48
N PRO A 70 -3.69 0.24 -3.21
CA PRO A 70 -4.04 1.57 -3.69
C PRO A 70 -5.11 1.49 -4.77
N PRO A 71 -5.90 2.56 -5.01
CA PRO A 71 -6.80 2.63 -6.15
C PRO A 71 -6.07 2.35 -7.47
N ALA A 72 -6.78 1.72 -8.41
CA ALA A 72 -6.22 1.39 -9.71
C ALA A 72 -5.77 2.65 -10.47
N VAL A 73 -4.69 2.51 -11.23
CA VAL A 73 -4.23 3.54 -12.16
C VAL A 73 -5.29 3.71 -13.25
N SER A 74 -5.71 4.95 -13.48
CA SER A 74 -6.65 5.31 -14.54
C SER A 74 -5.91 5.76 -15.79
N ARG A 75 -6.62 5.75 -16.92
CA ARG A 75 -6.10 6.34 -18.15
C ARG A 75 -6.06 7.86 -18.04
N THR A 76 -5.10 8.48 -18.71
CA THR A 76 -4.92 9.93 -18.75
C THR A 76 -4.52 10.37 -20.16
N ASP A 77 -4.90 11.60 -20.51
CA ASP A 77 -4.43 12.29 -21.72
C ASP A 77 -3.07 13.00 -21.52
N ASN A 78 -2.55 13.02 -20.28
CA ASN A 78 -1.21 13.51 -20.01
C ASN A 78 -0.16 12.57 -20.64
N ALA A 79 0.50 13.07 -21.69
CA ALA A 79 1.44 12.27 -22.48
C ALA A 79 2.58 11.68 -21.65
N GLU A 80 3.12 12.43 -20.68
CA GLU A 80 4.19 11.95 -19.81
C GLU A 80 3.70 10.80 -18.94
N PHE A 81 2.59 11.01 -18.22
CA PHE A 81 2.06 9.99 -17.31
C PHE A 81 1.57 8.73 -18.03
N LYS A 82 1.02 8.89 -19.24
CA LYS A 82 0.62 7.77 -20.10
C LYS A 82 1.80 6.86 -20.46
N GLU A 83 2.93 7.43 -20.86
CA GLU A 83 4.16 6.67 -21.12
C GLU A 83 4.74 6.11 -19.82
N MET A 84 4.68 6.92 -18.75
CA MET A 84 5.22 6.53 -17.45
C MET A 84 4.54 5.29 -16.86
N PHE A 85 3.25 5.12 -17.11
CA PHE A 85 2.45 4.02 -16.58
C PHE A 85 1.86 3.17 -17.70
N ALA A 86 2.58 3.01 -18.82
CA ALA A 86 2.12 2.20 -19.94
C ALA A 86 1.77 0.77 -19.48
N GLY A 87 0.50 0.37 -19.65
CA GLY A 87 -0.05 -0.92 -19.19
C GLY A 87 -0.32 -1.02 -17.68
N GLY A 88 -0.04 0.04 -16.93
CA GLY A 88 -0.27 0.13 -15.49
C GLY A 88 -1.76 0.16 -15.11
N ASP A 89 -2.64 0.62 -16.02
CA ASP A 89 -4.08 0.63 -15.83
C ASP A 89 -4.65 -0.79 -15.67
N GLU A 90 -4.23 -1.74 -16.51
CA GLU A 90 -4.63 -3.15 -16.35
C GLU A 90 -3.84 -3.87 -15.27
N ALA A 91 -2.54 -3.58 -15.12
CA ALA A 91 -1.70 -4.23 -14.12
C ALA A 91 -2.13 -3.89 -12.68
N SER A 92 -2.48 -2.62 -12.41
CA SER A 92 -2.84 -2.13 -11.07
C SER A 92 -4.13 -2.73 -10.52
N LYS A 93 -5.11 -3.07 -11.38
CA LYS A 93 -6.35 -3.77 -11.00
C LYS A 93 -6.09 -5.12 -10.31
N ARG A 94 -4.91 -5.70 -10.52
CA ARG A 94 -4.52 -6.98 -9.93
C ARG A 94 -3.83 -6.83 -8.58
N LEU A 95 -3.56 -5.61 -8.09
CA LEU A 95 -2.93 -5.39 -6.78
C LEU A 95 -3.83 -5.84 -5.63
N ALA A 96 -5.10 -5.44 -5.63
CA ALA A 96 -6.06 -5.81 -4.59
C ALA A 96 -6.16 -7.33 -4.35
N PRO A 97 -6.41 -8.19 -5.36
CA PRO A 97 -6.46 -9.64 -5.13
C PRO A 97 -5.11 -10.23 -4.70
N GLN A 98 -3.98 -9.70 -5.18
CA GLN A 98 -2.65 -10.16 -4.75
C GLN A 98 -2.37 -9.82 -3.29
N TYR A 99 -2.77 -8.63 -2.84
CA TYR A 99 -2.56 -8.15 -1.48
C TYR A 99 -3.53 -8.80 -0.50
N SER A 100 -4.78 -9.06 -0.91
CA SER A 100 -5.74 -9.83 -0.11
C SER A 100 -5.19 -11.22 0.18
N ALA A 101 -4.76 -11.95 -0.86
CA ALA A 101 -4.17 -13.28 -0.68
C ALA A 101 -2.92 -13.25 0.21
N LEU A 102 -2.07 -12.23 0.05
CA LEU A 102 -0.90 -12.04 0.90
C LEU A 102 -1.27 -11.75 2.36
N ALA A 103 -2.28 -10.92 2.60
CA ALA A 103 -2.73 -10.59 3.95
C ALA A 103 -3.26 -11.84 4.66
N ASP A 104 -4.02 -12.68 3.96
CA ASP A 104 -4.52 -13.96 4.49
C ASP A 104 -3.35 -14.91 4.79
N GLU A 105 -2.41 -15.07 3.85
CA GLU A 105 -1.20 -15.91 4.01
C GLU A 105 -0.34 -15.45 5.21
N ALA A 106 -0.19 -14.13 5.38
CA ALA A 106 0.68 -13.56 6.40
C ALA A 106 -0.03 -13.33 7.73
N GLY A 107 -1.36 -13.37 7.81
CA GLY A 107 -2.11 -12.96 9.00
C GLY A 107 -2.06 -11.45 9.26
N CYS A 108 -2.28 -10.65 8.21
CA CYS A 108 -2.39 -9.19 8.27
C CYS A 108 -3.84 -8.76 8.01
N GLY A 109 -4.20 -7.54 8.40
CA GLY A 109 -5.41 -6.91 7.91
C GLY A 109 -5.30 -6.55 6.42
N PHE A 110 -6.42 -6.46 5.72
CA PHE A 110 -6.48 -6.03 4.32
C PHE A 110 -7.62 -5.03 4.08
N PHE A 111 -7.36 -4.05 3.23
CA PHE A 111 -8.36 -3.15 2.67
C PHE A 111 -8.04 -2.81 1.21
N ASP A 112 -9.07 -2.76 0.37
CA ASP A 112 -8.95 -2.28 -1.01
C ASP A 112 -9.43 -0.82 -1.09
N ALA A 113 -8.49 0.12 -1.23
CA ALA A 113 -8.85 1.54 -1.36
C ALA A 113 -9.60 1.83 -2.67
N GLY A 114 -9.49 0.97 -3.68
CA GLY A 114 -10.24 1.09 -4.93
C GLY A 114 -11.76 0.91 -4.75
N THR A 115 -12.24 0.42 -3.60
CA THR A 115 -13.69 0.31 -3.34
C THR A 115 -14.31 1.63 -2.87
N VAL A 116 -13.50 2.63 -2.50
CA VAL A 116 -13.97 3.92 -1.95
C VAL A 116 -13.37 5.15 -2.62
N ALA A 117 -12.34 4.96 -3.45
CA ALA A 117 -11.63 6.03 -4.12
C ALA A 117 -11.18 5.63 -5.52
N GLU A 118 -11.11 6.62 -6.40
CA GLU A 118 -10.59 6.51 -7.77
C GLU A 118 -9.49 7.54 -8.02
N THR A 119 -8.59 7.21 -8.96
CA THR A 119 -7.54 8.13 -9.42
C THR A 119 -8.10 9.15 -10.41
N THR A 120 -7.54 10.35 -10.40
CA THR A 120 -7.97 11.41 -11.32
C THR A 120 -7.43 11.16 -12.74
N PRO A 121 -8.16 11.55 -13.80
CA PRO A 121 -7.66 11.45 -15.18
C PRO A 121 -6.61 12.51 -15.51
N LEU A 122 -6.32 13.47 -14.60
CA LEU A 122 -5.31 14.51 -14.82
C LEU A 122 -3.91 13.92 -15.02
N ASP A 123 -3.61 12.85 -14.28
CA ASP A 123 -2.36 12.09 -14.41
C ASP A 123 -2.55 10.58 -14.28
N GLY A 124 -3.77 10.10 -14.01
CA GLY A 124 -4.11 8.68 -13.92
C GLY A 124 -3.66 8.00 -12.63
N VAL A 125 -3.03 8.70 -11.70
CA VAL A 125 -2.32 8.07 -10.56
C VAL A 125 -2.64 8.71 -9.23
N HIS A 126 -2.77 10.03 -9.18
CA HIS A 126 -3.06 10.75 -7.94
C HIS A 126 -4.56 10.83 -7.68
N LEU A 127 -4.89 11.07 -6.41
CA LEU A 127 -6.23 11.27 -5.90
C LEU A 127 -6.49 12.76 -5.72
N ASP A 128 -7.73 13.18 -5.92
CA ASP A 128 -8.15 14.49 -5.46
C ASP A 128 -8.40 14.49 -3.93
N ALA A 129 -8.81 15.65 -3.41
CA ALA A 129 -9.04 15.83 -1.98
C ALA A 129 -10.21 14.98 -1.44
N GLU A 130 -11.23 14.72 -2.26
CA GLU A 130 -12.39 13.92 -1.88
C GLU A 130 -12.01 12.44 -1.80
N ASN A 131 -11.41 11.90 -2.86
CA ASN A 131 -10.95 10.53 -2.93
C ASN A 131 -9.91 10.19 -1.85
N THR A 132 -9.01 11.13 -1.55
CA THR A 132 -8.07 10.98 -0.43
C THR A 132 -8.79 10.90 0.92
N ARG A 133 -9.83 11.71 1.12
CA ARG A 133 -10.64 11.71 2.35
C ARG A 133 -11.42 10.42 2.52
N ASN A 134 -12.03 9.91 1.44
CA ASN A 134 -12.81 8.68 1.44
C ASN A 134 -11.99 7.48 1.95
N ILE A 135 -10.71 7.39 1.55
CA ILE A 135 -9.80 6.35 2.07
C ILE A 135 -9.65 6.48 3.58
N GLY A 136 -9.38 7.69 4.08
CA GLY A 136 -9.21 7.93 5.52
C GLY A 136 -10.46 7.57 6.32
N GLU A 137 -11.64 7.97 5.85
CA GLU A 137 -12.93 7.68 6.48
C GLU A 137 -13.24 6.18 6.49
N ALA A 138 -12.92 5.47 5.40
CA ALA A 138 -13.14 4.03 5.28
C ALA A 138 -12.16 3.19 6.12
N LEU A 139 -10.91 3.66 6.30
CA LEU A 139 -9.92 2.98 7.13
C LEU A 139 -10.21 3.13 8.62
N ALA A 140 -10.76 4.26 9.06
CA ALA A 140 -11.01 4.56 10.47
C ALA A 140 -11.76 3.44 11.25
N PRO A 141 -12.91 2.90 10.78
CA PRO A 141 -13.59 1.81 11.49
C PRO A 141 -12.77 0.52 11.53
N LEU A 142 -12.05 0.18 10.46
CA LEU A 142 -11.20 -1.02 10.43
C LEU A 142 -10.04 -0.90 11.43
N VAL A 143 -9.37 0.26 11.45
CA VAL A 143 -8.31 0.57 12.41
C VAL A 143 -8.82 0.49 13.84
N ARG A 144 -10.03 1.01 14.14
CA ARG A 144 -10.64 0.89 15.47
C ARG A 144 -10.84 -0.55 15.89
N VAL A 145 -11.28 -1.43 14.99
CA VAL A 145 -11.47 -2.86 15.28
C VAL A 145 -10.13 -3.53 15.56
N MET A 146 -9.11 -3.26 14.76
CA MET A 146 -7.77 -3.84 14.94
C MET A 146 -7.13 -3.40 16.26
N LEU A 147 -7.32 -2.14 16.66
CA LEU A 147 -6.76 -1.58 17.90
C LEU A 147 -7.63 -1.81 19.14
N ALA A 148 -8.78 -2.49 19.04
CA ALA A 148 -9.70 -2.70 20.17
C ALA A 148 -9.22 -3.78 21.17
N THR A 149 -7.96 -4.20 21.09
CA THR A 149 -7.31 -5.16 21.98
C THR A 149 -6.86 -4.55 23.30
#